data_AF-A0A8C0K742-F1
#
_entry.id   AF-A0A8C0K742-F1
#
_cell.length_a   1.000
_cell.length_b   1.000
_cell.length_c   1.000
_cell.angle_alpha   90.00
_cell.angle_beta   90.00
_cell.angle_gamma   90.00
#
_symmetry.space_group_name_H-M   'P 1'
#
loop_
_entity.id
_entity.type
_entity.pdbx_description
1 polymer ?
#
loop_
_entity_poly.entity_id
_entity_poly.type
_entity_poly.pdbx_seq_one_letter_code
_entity_poly.pdbx_strand_id
1 'polypeptide(L)' 'MMAAKKTERSLELINSRLQLVMKSGKYVLVYNQILIMIRHSKAKLVILANNCLALRKSEIEYYAMLA' A
#
# COMPACT_ATOMS: atom_id res chain seq x y z
N MET A 1 -2.47 -13.64 -25.87
CA MET A 1 -2.81 -12.26 -25.45
C MET A 1 -3.94 -12.13 -24.40
N MET A 2 -4.40 -13.21 -23.74
CA MET A 2 -5.46 -13.11 -22.70
C MET A 2 -4.94 -12.77 -21.29
N ALA A 3 -3.69 -13.10 -20.96
CA ALA A 3 -3.14 -12.88 -19.63
C ALA A 3 -2.89 -11.39 -19.32
N ALA A 4 -2.38 -10.62 -20.29
CA ALA A 4 -2.12 -9.18 -20.12
C ALA A 4 -3.41 -8.37 -19.86
N LYS A 5 -4.50 -8.70 -20.57
CA LYS A 5 -5.81 -8.03 -20.42
C LYS A 5 -6.44 -8.22 -19.04
N LYS A 6 -6.07 -9.30 -18.32
CA LYS A 6 -6.53 -9.54 -16.94
C LYS A 6 -5.77 -8.67 -15.94
N THR A 7 -4.47 -8.47 -16.16
CA THR A 7 -3.62 -7.62 -15.31
C THR A 7 -4.03 -6.16 -15.41
N GLU A 8 -4.32 -5.64 -16.60
CA GLU A 8 -4.76 -4.24 -16.79
C GLU A 8 -6.06 -3.94 -16.05
N ARG A 9 -7.07 -4.82 -16.16
CA ARG A 9 -8.33 -4.70 -15.41
C ARG A 9 -8.13 -4.69 -13.89
N SER A 10 -7.13 -5.42 -13.39
CA SER A 10 -6.82 -5.44 -11.96
C SER A 10 -6.21 -4.13 -11.46
N LEU A 11 -5.37 -3.48 -12.29
CA LEU A 11 -4.78 -2.17 -11.97
C LEU A 11 -5.84 -1.08 -11.97
N GLU A 12 -6.74 -1.08 -12.96
CA GLU A 12 -7.88 -0.18 -13.02
C GLU A 12 -8.78 -0.31 -11.78
N LEU A 13 -9.04 -1.54 -11.33
CA LEU A 13 -9.81 -1.79 -10.11
C LEU A 13 -9.12 -1.19 -8.87
N ILE A 14 -7.82 -1.39 -8.71
CA ILE A 14 -7.06 -0.83 -7.58
C ILE A 14 -7.13 0.70 -7.60
N ASN A 15 -6.93 1.31 -8.77
CA ASN A 15 -6.98 2.77 -8.91
C ASN A 15 -8.36 3.33 -8.54
N SER A 16 -9.45 2.69 -8.97
CA SER A 16 -10.82 3.11 -8.60
C SER A 16 -11.06 3.05 -7.08
N ARG A 17 -10.57 2.01 -6.41
CA ARG A 17 -10.67 1.85 -4.96
C ARG A 17 -9.80 2.87 -4.22
N LEU A 18 -8.60 3.13 -4.73
CA LEU A 18 -7.70 4.12 -4.15
C LEU A 18 -8.31 5.52 -4.20
N GLN A 19 -8.95 5.90 -5.32
CA GLN A 19 -9.65 7.18 -5.45
C GLN A 19 -10.75 7.35 -4.40
N LEU A 20 -11.48 6.29 -4.07
CA LEU A 20 -12.49 6.35 -3.00
C LEU A 20 -11.85 6.57 -1.63
N VAL A 21 -10.76 5.84 -1.31
CA VAL A 21 -10.03 5.99 -0.05
C VAL A 21 -9.43 7.40 0.08
N MET A 22 -8.96 8.00 -1.00
CA MET A 22 -8.46 9.37 -0.99
C MET A 22 -9.56 10.40 -0.69
N LYS A 23 -10.80 10.13 -1.10
CA LYS A 23 -11.95 11.03 -0.89
C LYS A 23 -12.55 10.94 0.51
N SER A 24 -12.71 9.72 1.06
CA SER A 24 -13.46 9.51 2.31
C SER A 24 -12.74 8.64 3.35
N GLY A 25 -11.61 8.04 2.99
CA GLY A 25 -10.86 7.14 3.87
C GLY A 25 -9.86 7.86 4.75
N LYS A 26 -9.41 7.17 5.81
CA LYS A 26 -8.24 7.57 6.61
C LYS A 26 -7.00 6.93 6.01
N TYR A 27 -6.00 7.75 5.68
CA TYR A 27 -4.75 7.30 5.07
C TYR A 27 -3.57 8.12 5.59
N VAL A 28 -2.36 7.58 5.44
CA VAL A 28 -1.10 8.23 5.80
C VAL A 28 -0.08 7.93 4.71
N LEU A 29 0.63 8.97 4.25
CA LEU A 29 1.61 8.87 3.15
C LEU A 29 3.07 9.06 3.62
N VAL A 30 3.29 9.35 4.91
CA VAL A 30 4.62 9.65 5.46
C VAL A 30 5.25 8.40 6.07
N TYR A 31 6.46 8.06 5.63
CA TYR A 31 7.22 6.88 6.09
C TYR A 31 7.23 6.70 7.62
N ASN A 32 7.68 7.73 8.35
CA ASN A 32 7.79 7.68 9.81
C ASN A 32 6.42 7.44 10.48
N GLN A 33 5.35 8.02 9.93
CA GLN A 33 4.00 7.82 10.47
C GLN A 33 3.46 6.43 10.13
N ILE A 34 3.78 5.88 8.96
CA ILE A 34 3.42 4.50 8.60
C ILE A 34 4.00 3.51 9.61
N LEU A 35 5.28 3.65 9.99
CA LEU A 35 5.90 2.81 11.02
C LEU A 35 5.20 2.94 12.38
N ILE A 36 4.74 4.14 12.76
CA ILE A 36 3.94 4.34 13.97
C ILE A 36 2.59 3.64 13.85
N MET A 37 1.91 3.77 12.71
CA MET A 37 0.60 3.14 12.49
C MET A 37 0.65 1.62 12.47
N ILE A 38 1.71 1.03 11.89
CA ILE A 38 1.94 -0.42 11.88
C ILE A 38 2.21 -0.91 13.30
N ARG A 39 3.10 -0.25 14.07
CA ARG A 39 3.39 -0.64 15.47
C ARG A 39 2.18 -0.55 16.41
N HIS A 40 1.24 0.34 16.13
CA HIS A 40 -0.02 0.43 16.88
C HIS A 40 -1.15 -0.44 16.31
N SER A 41 -0.87 -1.29 15.31
CA SER A 41 -1.84 -2.13 14.60
C SER A 41 -3.06 -1.35 14.06
N LYS A 42 -2.87 -0.06 13.75
CA LYS A 42 -3.92 0.81 13.17
C LYS A 42 -3.93 0.75 11.65
N ALA A 43 -2.82 0.35 11.02
CA ALA A 43 -2.72 0.15 9.59
C ALA A 43 -3.40 -1.16 9.19
N LYS A 44 -4.39 -1.10 8.29
CA LYS A 44 -5.10 -2.29 7.77
C LYS A 44 -4.61 -2.72 6.39
N LEU A 45 -4.00 -1.80 5.65
CA LEU A 45 -3.46 -2.01 4.31
C LEU A 45 -2.27 -1.09 4.10
N VAL A 46 -1.19 -1.62 3.55
CA VAL A 46 0.00 -0.86 3.17
C VAL A 46 0.21 -1.05 1.67
N ILE A 47 0.42 0.07 0.95
CA ILE A 47 0.66 0.07 -0.50
C ILE A 47 2.05 0.67 -0.72
N LEU A 48 2.91 -0.07 -1.42
CA LEU A 48 4.28 0.33 -1.72
C LEU A 48 4.42 0.65 -3.20
N ALA A 49 5.08 1.76 -3.52
CA ALA A 49 5.41 2.11 -4.88
C ALA A 49 6.59 1.28 -5.38
N ASN A 50 6.63 1.00 -6.69
CA ASN A 50 7.71 0.20 -7.28
C ASN A 50 9.09 0.90 -7.19
N ASN A 51 9.11 2.23 -7.07
CA ASN A 51 10.32 3.03 -6.94
C ASN A 51 10.76 3.27 -5.49
N CYS A 52 10.15 2.62 -4.49
CA CYS A 52 10.61 2.70 -3.11
C CYS A 52 12.01 2.09 -2.95
N LEU A 53 12.88 2.74 -2.17
CA LEU A 53 14.21 2.23 -1.84
C LEU A 53 14.12 0.83 -1.22
N ALA A 54 14.96 -0.10 -1.69
CA ALA A 54 14.92 -1.51 -1.28
C ALA A 54 14.97 -1.69 0.25
N LEU A 55 15.84 -0.95 0.95
CA LEU A 55 15.94 -1.02 2.41
C LEU A 55 14.63 -0.61 3.12
N ARG A 56 13.98 0.47 2.66
CA ARG A 56 12.70 0.93 3.24
C ARG A 56 11.56 -0.03 2.93
N LYS A 57 11.59 -0.64 1.75
CA LYS A 57 10.63 -1.69 1.37
C LYS A 57 10.75 -2.88 2.33
N SER A 58 11.95 -3.41 2.51
CA SER A 58 12.21 -4.53 3.45
C SER A 58 11.84 -4.17 4.88
N GLU A 59 12.13 -2.96 5.34
CA GLU A 59 11.77 -2.52 6.69
C GLU A 59 10.24 -2.48 6.89
N ILE A 60 9.49 -1.90 5.96
CA ILE A 60 8.02 -1.85 6.04
C ILE A 60 7.42 -3.26 5.96
N GLU A 61 7.91 -4.10 5.05
CA GLU A 61 7.43 -5.49 4.91
C GLU A 61 7.69 -6.29 6.19
N TYR A 62 8.84 -6.12 6.82
CA TYR A 62 9.17 -6.76 8.09
C TYR A 62 8.23 -6.32 9.22
N TYR A 63 8.02 -5.01 9.40
CA TYR A 63 7.09 -4.53 10.43
C TYR A 63 5.64 -4.94 10.16
N ALA A 64 5.22 -4.99 8.89
CA ALA A 64 3.88 -5.44 8.52
C ALA A 64 3.67 -6.94 8.75
N MET A 65 4.72 -7.77 8.70
CA MET A 65 4.64 -9.20 9.00
C MET A 65 4.54 -9.49 10.50
N LEU A 66 5.11 -8.61 11.34
CA LEU A 66 5.11 -8.78 12.79
C LEU A 66 3.85 -8.25 13.49
N ALA A 67 3.13 -7.31 12.85
CA ALA A 67 2.00 -6.57 13.44
C ALA A 67 0.64 -7.17 13.10
#